data_AF-A0A2H1VZF3-F1
#
_entry.id   AF-A0A2H1VZF3-F1
#
_cell.length_a   1.000
_cell.length_b   1.000
_cell.length_c   1.000
_cell.angle_alpha   90.00
_cell.angle_beta   90.00
_cell.angle_gamma   90.00
#
_symmetry.space_group_name_H-M   'P 1'
#
loop_
_entity.id
_entity.type
_entity.pdbx_description
1 polymer ?
#
loop_
_entity_poly.entity_id
_entity_poly.type
_entity_poly.pdbx_seq_one_letter_code
_entity_poly.pdbx_strand_id
1 'polypeptide(L)'
;MTNKMKYFKRKNNYKVKMYVENTNFNNVDNDMQQMLKPLNLFQTITFYPKYAIKNNKISPSTLITNFFTLAATIVFSSNFLYRIYRYQNNPVVTDKITFFFFNFESVTYCAGYFINFFLSVFRTNDNITLIITIQEINRFLNDRTGFRRFVIWNWINGFMIFGFYTILITYFTTMLKMSAFAVVCSFINITVDINQIYVMRLIEFLKDKVVLLDANILKYGKEEGINNDDNIEDYCEKVLEVYIDIRKCYELIESLFRLPILYVTVTIVIQTLIQIQMTIVLLFVFFLMFKNISMMLLLNGKGEGLYRANESLRETCLQLLGTTSVSGQQKKLLKNILRIH
;
A
#
# COMPACT_ATOMS: atom_id res chain seq x y z
N MET A 1 -4.10 -0.93 -57.48
CA MET A 1 -4.45 0.19 -56.58
C MET A 1 -4.35 -0.30 -55.13
N THR A 2 -3.17 -0.16 -54.52
CA THR A 2 -2.88 -0.62 -53.16
C THR A 2 -2.80 0.60 -52.25
N ASN A 3 -3.88 0.83 -51.50
CA ASN A 3 -4.03 1.96 -50.60
C ASN A 3 -3.18 1.71 -49.33
N LYS A 4 -1.92 2.18 -49.35
CA LYS A 4 -1.04 2.13 -48.17
C LYS A 4 -1.54 3.13 -47.13
N MET A 5 -2.22 2.62 -46.11
CA MET A 5 -2.54 3.35 -44.88
C MET A 5 -1.25 3.87 -44.24
N LYS A 6 -1.03 5.19 -44.33
CA LYS A 6 0.01 5.89 -43.59
C LYS A 6 -0.36 5.89 -42.10
N TYR A 7 0.26 5.00 -41.33
CA TYR A 7 0.23 5.07 -39.87
C TYR A 7 0.93 6.36 -39.41
N PHE A 8 0.14 7.35 -38.99
CA PHE A 8 0.64 8.52 -38.26
C PHE A 8 1.13 8.06 -36.89
N LYS A 9 2.43 7.78 -36.80
CA LYS A 9 3.13 7.57 -35.54
C LYS A 9 3.24 8.95 -34.86
N ARG A 10 2.20 9.36 -34.15
CA ARG A 10 2.18 10.57 -33.31
C ARG A 10 3.22 10.33 -32.19
N LYS A 11 4.46 10.76 -32.43
CA LYS A 11 5.47 10.94 -31.38
C LYS A 11 4.93 12.02 -30.45
N ASN A 12 4.11 11.62 -29.48
CA ASN A 12 3.85 12.48 -28.34
C ASN A 12 5.17 12.57 -27.60
N ASN A 13 5.93 13.63 -27.92
CA ASN A 13 6.87 14.23 -26.99
C ASN A 13 6.04 14.72 -25.81
N TYR A 14 5.64 13.80 -24.94
CA TYR A 14 5.34 14.12 -23.56
C TYR A 14 6.67 14.56 -22.98
N LYS A 15 7.03 15.83 -23.23
CA LYS A 15 7.86 16.57 -22.29
C LYS A 15 7.11 16.40 -20.98
N VAL A 16 7.63 15.54 -20.11
CA VAL A 16 7.30 15.49 -18.70
C VAL A 16 7.70 16.87 -18.18
N LYS A 17 6.83 17.87 -18.41
CA LYS A 17 6.83 19.10 -17.64
C LYS A 17 6.69 18.59 -16.21
N MET A 18 7.75 18.73 -15.41
CA MET A 18 7.65 18.52 -13.98
C MET A 18 6.48 19.36 -13.48
N TYR A 19 5.38 18.69 -13.16
CA TYR A 19 4.15 19.25 -12.61
C TYR A 19 4.38 19.67 -11.15
N VAL A 20 5.29 20.61 -10.91
CA VAL A 20 5.62 21.07 -9.54
C VAL A 20 5.01 22.44 -9.23
N GLU A 21 4.34 23.10 -10.18
CA GLU A 21 3.92 24.52 -10.00
C GLU A 21 2.42 24.82 -10.11
N ASN A 22 1.53 23.82 -10.07
CA ASN A 22 0.11 24.10 -9.80
C ASN A 22 -0.24 23.76 -8.36
N THR A 23 -0.03 24.73 -7.47
CA THR A 23 -0.35 24.68 -6.03
C THR A 23 -1.84 24.49 -5.72
N ASN A 24 -2.72 24.57 -6.73
CA ASN A 24 -4.17 24.35 -6.59
C ASN A 24 -4.59 22.87 -6.57
N PHE A 25 -3.76 21.93 -7.05
CA PHE A 25 -4.11 20.50 -7.07
C PHE A 25 -3.85 19.75 -5.76
N ASN A 26 -3.25 20.42 -4.77
CA ASN A 26 -2.92 19.77 -3.50
C ASN A 26 -4.05 19.82 -2.47
N ASN A 27 -5.22 20.37 -2.84
CA ASN A 27 -6.38 20.38 -1.96
C ASN A 27 -6.98 18.98 -1.86
N VAL A 28 -7.06 18.47 -0.64
CA VAL A 28 -7.58 17.16 -0.30
C VAL A 28 -9.05 17.26 0.08
N ASP A 29 -9.86 16.39 -0.48
CA ASP A 29 -11.27 16.31 -0.10
C ASP A 29 -11.41 15.82 1.34
N ASN A 30 -12.43 16.31 2.06
CA ASN A 30 -12.66 15.92 3.45
C ASN A 30 -12.81 14.40 3.61
N ASP A 31 -13.44 13.73 2.64
CA ASP A 31 -13.58 12.28 2.63
C ASP A 31 -12.19 11.61 2.53
N MET A 32 -11.37 12.02 1.56
CA MET A 32 -10.00 11.53 1.42
C MET A 32 -9.17 11.77 2.67
N GLN A 33 -9.29 12.94 3.29
CA GLN A 33 -8.61 13.24 4.55
C GLN A 33 -9.00 12.26 5.67
N GLN A 34 -10.29 11.91 5.79
CA GLN A 34 -10.75 10.94 6.79
C GLN A 34 -10.16 9.54 6.57
N MET A 35 -10.01 9.12 5.32
CA MET A 35 -9.36 7.84 4.98
C MET A 35 -7.87 7.82 5.32
N LEU A 36 -7.16 8.91 5.01
CA LEU A 36 -5.72 9.01 5.20
C LEU A 36 -5.33 9.27 6.66
N LYS A 37 -6.20 9.90 7.45
CA LYS A 37 -5.94 10.26 8.85
C LYS A 37 -5.46 9.09 9.72
N PRO A 38 -6.15 7.92 9.80
CA PRO A 38 -5.66 6.80 10.59
C PRO A 38 -4.31 6.30 10.07
N LEU A 39 -4.16 6.16 8.76
CA LEU A 39 -2.93 5.66 8.14
C LEU A 39 -1.73 6.57 8.43
N ASN A 40 -1.90 7.88 8.28
CA ASN A 40 -0.88 8.89 8.56
C ASN A 40 -0.58 9.01 10.06
N LEU A 41 -1.60 8.87 10.92
CA LEU A 41 -1.43 8.87 12.37
C LEU A 41 -0.52 7.71 12.80
N PHE A 42 -0.80 6.49 12.34
CA PHE A 42 0.01 5.32 12.70
C PHE A 42 1.45 5.44 12.18
N GLN A 43 1.63 5.95 10.96
CA GLN A 43 2.97 6.23 10.42
C GLN A 43 3.73 7.29 11.23
N THR A 44 3.03 8.34 11.68
CA THR A 44 3.60 9.39 12.53
C THR A 44 4.00 8.84 13.89
N ILE A 45 3.16 8.00 14.52
CA ILE A 45 3.49 7.30 15.78
C ILE A 45 4.76 6.45 15.61
N THR A 46 4.96 5.84 14.45
CA THR A 46 6.16 5.04 14.15
C THR A 46 7.33 5.85 13.59
N PHE A 47 7.25 7.18 13.54
CA PHE A 47 8.30 8.08 13.03
C PHE A 47 8.65 7.93 11.54
N TYR A 48 7.76 7.36 10.72
CA TYR A 48 7.95 7.25 9.26
C TYR A 48 6.76 7.86 8.48
N PRO A 49 6.43 9.15 8.69
CA PRO A 49 5.41 9.82 7.88
C PRO A 49 5.83 9.84 6.41
N LYS A 50 4.91 9.48 5.51
CA LYS A 50 5.18 9.49 4.05
C LYS A 50 4.85 10.82 3.38
N TYR A 51 4.01 11.64 4.01
CA TYR A 51 3.61 12.97 3.60
C TYR A 51 3.01 13.69 4.80
N ALA A 52 2.80 15.00 4.71
CA ALA A 52 2.11 15.78 5.73
C ALA A 52 0.76 16.27 5.20
N ILE A 53 -0.29 16.16 6.02
CA ILE A 53 -1.60 16.77 5.73
C ILE A 53 -1.79 17.94 6.70
N LYS A 54 -1.83 19.17 6.18
CA LYS A 54 -2.08 20.40 6.96
C LYS A 54 -3.04 21.29 6.20
N ASN A 55 -4.10 21.77 6.86
CA ASN A 55 -5.10 22.69 6.27
C ASN A 55 -5.66 22.19 4.92
N ASN A 56 -6.07 20.92 4.88
CA ASN A 56 -6.57 20.24 3.68
C ASN A 56 -5.58 20.24 2.51
N LYS A 57 -4.28 20.44 2.76
CA LYS A 57 -3.23 20.32 1.75
C LYS A 57 -2.30 19.16 2.08
N ILE A 58 -2.02 18.33 1.09
CA ILE A 58 -0.90 17.37 1.16
C ILE A 58 0.36 18.11 0.73
N SER A 59 1.37 18.07 1.60
CA SER A 59 2.70 18.60 1.32
C SER A 59 3.75 17.50 1.50
N PRO A 60 4.89 17.61 0.80
CA PRO A 60 6.02 16.75 1.08
C PRO A 60 6.51 16.90 2.52
N SER A 61 7.15 15.83 2.99
CA SER A 61 7.85 15.77 4.26
C SER A 61 8.84 16.95 4.31
N THR A 62 8.73 17.73 5.38
CA THR A 62 9.63 18.84 5.66
C THR A 62 11.03 18.35 6.02
N LEU A 63 12.05 19.22 5.94
CA LEU A 63 13.40 18.91 6.39
C LEU A 63 13.42 18.47 7.87
N ILE A 64 12.57 19.07 8.71
CA ILE A 64 12.44 18.73 10.13
C ILE A 64 11.92 17.30 10.30
N THR A 65 10.84 16.93 9.58
CA THR A 65 10.32 15.55 9.63
C THR A 65 11.34 14.56 9.10
N ASN A 66 12.09 14.89 8.04
CA ASN A 66 13.14 14.01 7.51
C ASN A 66 14.28 13.81 8.51
N PHE A 67 14.67 14.86 9.24
CA PHE A 67 15.65 14.79 10.31
C PHE A 67 15.15 13.88 11.46
N PHE A 68 13.89 14.00 11.87
CA PHE A 68 13.30 13.11 12.87
C PHE A 68 13.25 11.65 12.39
N THR A 69 12.88 11.39 11.13
CA THR A 69 12.89 10.03 10.54
C THR A 69 14.31 9.45 10.50
N LEU A 70 15.33 10.28 10.18
CA LEU A 70 16.73 9.87 10.19
C LEU A 70 17.19 9.54 11.61
N ALA A 71 16.91 10.42 12.58
CA ALA A 71 17.25 10.22 13.98
C ALA A 71 16.59 8.94 14.53
N ALA A 72 15.30 8.72 14.23
CA ALA A 72 14.58 7.51 14.60
C ALA A 72 15.25 6.25 14.01
N THR A 73 15.60 6.28 12.72
CA THR A 73 16.30 5.17 12.04
C THR A 73 17.64 4.85 12.70
N ILE A 74 18.43 5.87 13.07
CA ILE A 74 19.70 5.68 13.77
C ILE A 74 19.45 5.07 15.16
N VAL A 75 18.55 5.64 15.96
CA VAL A 75 18.25 5.15 17.31
C VAL A 75 17.75 3.71 17.29
N PHE A 76 16.84 3.39 16.37
CA PHE A 76 16.31 2.03 16.22
C PHE A 76 17.40 1.05 15.78
N SER A 77 18.20 1.40 14.78
CA SER A 77 19.31 0.53 14.33
C SER A 77 20.36 0.34 15.42
N SER A 78 20.73 1.40 16.15
CA SER A 78 21.65 1.33 17.28
C SER A 78 21.12 0.45 18.42
N ASN A 79 19.81 0.45 18.67
CA ASN A 79 19.20 -0.45 19.65
C ASN A 79 19.43 -1.93 19.26
N PHE A 80 19.21 -2.30 17.99
CA PHE A 80 19.44 -3.66 17.53
C PHE A 80 20.92 -4.05 17.51
N LEU A 81 21.81 -3.13 17.15
CA LEU A 81 23.27 -3.37 17.23
C LEU A 81 23.72 -3.55 18.68
N TYR A 82 23.20 -2.74 19.61
CA TYR A 82 23.48 -2.89 21.04
C TYR A 82 22.95 -4.23 21.58
N ARG A 83 21.79 -4.68 21.10
CA ARG A 83 21.23 -6.00 21.43
C ARG A 83 22.20 -7.12 21.02
N ILE A 84 22.75 -7.06 19.80
CA ILE A 84 23.77 -8.01 19.32
C ILE A 84 25.00 -7.99 20.27
N TYR A 85 25.55 -6.81 20.54
CA TYR A 85 26.71 -6.66 21.41
C TYR A 85 26.48 -7.24 22.82
N ARG A 86 25.32 -6.96 23.41
CA ARG A 86 24.96 -7.49 24.74
C ARG A 86 24.84 -9.01 24.74
N TYR A 87 24.30 -9.61 23.69
CA TYR A 87 24.22 -11.07 23.57
C TYR A 87 25.58 -11.73 23.38
N GLN A 88 26.48 -11.11 22.60
CA GLN A 88 27.85 -11.62 22.41
C GLN A 88 28.66 -11.65 23.71
N ASN A 89 28.46 -10.67 24.58
CA ASN A 89 29.19 -10.56 25.85
C ASN A 89 28.55 -11.33 27.02
N ASN A 90 27.38 -11.94 26.82
CA ASN A 90 26.71 -12.68 27.89
C ASN A 90 27.03 -14.18 27.80
N PRO A 91 27.85 -14.74 28.70
CA PRO A 91 28.30 -16.14 28.63
C PRO A 91 27.17 -17.16 28.80
N VAL A 92 25.98 -16.72 29.23
CA VAL A 92 24.82 -17.58 29.49
C VAL A 92 24.13 -18.05 28.21
N VAL A 93 24.32 -17.37 27.07
CA VAL A 93 23.70 -17.77 25.79
C VAL A 93 24.60 -18.78 25.08
N THR A 94 24.47 -20.05 25.46
CA THR A 94 25.28 -21.16 24.94
C THR A 94 24.76 -21.75 23.63
N ASP A 95 23.52 -21.48 23.24
CA ASP A 95 22.93 -22.06 22.03
C ASP A 95 23.26 -21.25 20.76
N LYS A 96 23.96 -21.89 19.82
CA LYS A 96 24.37 -21.32 18.53
C LYS A 96 23.17 -20.91 17.67
N ILE A 97 22.06 -21.64 17.75
CA ILE A 97 20.85 -21.37 16.94
C ILE A 97 20.20 -20.07 17.41
N THR A 98 19.99 -19.94 18.72
CA THR A 98 19.45 -18.73 19.35
C THR A 98 20.33 -17.51 19.06
N PHE A 99 21.66 -17.67 19.12
CA PHE A 99 22.59 -16.61 18.74
C PHE A 99 22.41 -16.20 17.27
N PHE A 100 22.41 -17.14 16.33
CA PHE A 100 22.21 -16.87 14.91
C PHE A 100 20.87 -16.16 14.66
N PHE A 101 19.79 -16.63 15.28
CA PHE A 101 18.46 -16.04 15.15
C PHE A 101 18.43 -14.56 15.54
N PHE A 102 18.96 -14.20 16.71
CA PHE A 102 18.95 -12.81 17.17
C PHE A 102 19.83 -11.89 16.31
N ASN A 103 20.97 -12.39 15.81
CA ASN A 103 21.81 -11.62 14.89
C ASN A 103 21.11 -11.40 13.55
N PHE A 104 20.54 -12.46 12.97
CA PHE A 104 19.78 -12.37 11.73
C PHE A 104 18.60 -11.40 11.88
N GLU A 105 17.77 -11.58 12.91
CA GLU A 105 16.63 -10.72 13.22
C GLU A 105 17.06 -9.25 13.31
N SER A 106 18.14 -8.96 14.02
CA SER A 106 18.65 -7.60 14.22
C SER A 106 19.14 -6.96 12.92
N VAL A 107 19.90 -7.70 12.10
CA VAL A 107 20.37 -7.22 10.79
C VAL A 107 19.20 -6.95 9.86
N THR A 108 18.23 -7.87 9.82
CA THR A 108 17.03 -7.74 8.99
C THR A 108 16.22 -6.51 9.40
N TYR A 109 15.94 -6.30 10.69
CA TYR A 109 15.22 -5.12 11.14
C TYR A 109 15.94 -3.80 10.82
N CYS A 110 17.26 -3.74 10.99
CA CYS A 110 18.05 -2.58 10.56
C CYS A 110 17.82 -2.28 9.07
N ALA A 111 17.89 -3.30 8.20
CA ALA A 111 17.61 -3.14 6.78
C ALA A 111 16.17 -2.64 6.53
N GLY A 112 15.18 -3.17 7.25
CA GLY A 112 13.79 -2.72 7.20
C GLY A 112 13.62 -1.23 7.56
N TYR A 113 14.32 -0.74 8.59
CA TYR A 113 14.29 0.68 8.96
C TYR A 113 14.93 1.57 7.90
N PHE A 114 16.04 1.14 7.29
CA PHE A 114 16.62 1.87 6.16
C PHE A 114 15.70 1.91 4.94
N ILE A 115 14.99 0.82 4.64
CA ILE A 115 13.99 0.80 3.56
C ILE A 115 12.85 1.79 3.88
N ASN A 116 12.34 1.79 5.11
CA ASN A 116 11.27 2.71 5.52
C ASN A 116 11.73 4.17 5.50
N PHE A 117 12.96 4.45 5.93
CA PHE A 117 13.59 5.77 5.80
C PHE A 117 13.67 6.19 4.33
N PHE A 118 14.16 5.29 3.46
CA PHE A 118 14.31 5.59 2.05
C PHE A 118 12.97 5.96 1.40
N LEU A 119 11.92 5.19 1.69
CA LEU A 119 10.58 5.47 1.18
C LEU A 119 9.99 6.78 1.73
N SER A 120 10.15 7.03 3.03
CA SER A 120 9.60 8.20 3.71
C SER A 120 10.26 9.50 3.29
N VAL A 121 11.56 9.47 2.97
CA VAL A 121 12.33 10.67 2.61
C VAL A 121 12.42 10.84 1.09
N PHE A 122 12.98 9.86 0.37
CA PHE A 122 13.30 10.04 -1.06
C PHE A 122 12.10 9.83 -1.98
N ARG A 123 11.10 9.04 -1.57
CA ARG A 123 9.93 8.71 -2.40
C ARG A 123 8.67 9.48 -1.98
N THR A 124 8.85 10.62 -1.31
CA THR A 124 7.72 11.43 -0.83
C THR A 124 6.84 11.93 -1.97
N ASN A 125 7.42 12.45 -3.05
CA ASN A 125 6.66 12.99 -4.18
C ASN A 125 5.82 11.92 -4.88
N ASP A 126 6.33 10.70 -4.99
CA ASP A 126 5.60 9.56 -5.56
C ASP A 126 4.43 9.15 -4.66
N ASN A 127 4.62 9.16 -3.34
CA ASN A 127 3.54 8.92 -2.39
C ASN A 127 2.44 9.98 -2.49
N ILE A 128 2.79 11.26 -2.63
CA ILE A 128 1.82 12.35 -2.83
C ILE A 128 1.06 12.15 -4.14
N THR A 129 1.78 11.88 -5.23
CA THR A 129 1.20 11.63 -6.55
C THR A 129 0.23 10.46 -6.50
N LEU A 130 0.56 9.40 -5.77
CA LEU A 130 -0.33 8.28 -5.53
C LEU A 130 -1.61 8.72 -4.83
N ILE A 131 -1.52 9.49 -3.74
CA ILE A 131 -2.72 9.94 -3.01
C ILE A 131 -3.60 10.88 -3.85
N ILE A 132 -3.01 11.80 -4.62
CA ILE A 132 -3.76 12.69 -5.50
C ILE A 132 -4.48 11.88 -6.59
N THR A 133 -3.80 10.91 -7.20
CA THR A 133 -4.41 10.06 -8.24
C THR A 133 -5.56 9.22 -7.65
N ILE A 134 -5.39 8.67 -6.43
CA ILE A 134 -6.46 7.98 -5.69
C ILE A 134 -7.66 8.91 -5.42
N GLN A 135 -7.42 10.18 -5.10
CA GLN A 135 -8.47 11.15 -4.87
C GLN A 135 -9.30 11.42 -6.13
N GLU A 136 -8.66 11.61 -7.30
CA GLU A 136 -9.40 11.82 -8.56
C GLU A 136 -10.26 10.60 -8.92
N ILE A 137 -9.73 9.39 -8.75
CA ILE A 137 -10.51 8.15 -8.91
C ILE A 137 -11.71 8.15 -7.96
N ASN A 138 -11.53 8.56 -6.70
CA ASN A 138 -12.61 8.58 -5.71
C ASN A 138 -13.68 9.62 -6.02
N ARG A 139 -13.31 10.80 -6.54
CA ARG A 139 -14.25 11.86 -6.94
C ARG A 139 -15.19 11.37 -8.02
N PHE A 140 -14.68 10.64 -8.99
CA PHE A 140 -15.49 10.06 -10.07
C PHE A 140 -16.30 8.84 -9.60
N LEU A 141 -15.64 7.88 -8.93
CA LEU A 141 -16.25 6.64 -8.43
C LEU A 141 -16.72 6.80 -6.99
N ASN A 142 -17.55 7.82 -6.74
CA ASN A 142 -17.98 8.16 -5.39
C ASN A 142 -19.02 7.15 -4.87
N ASP A 143 -18.58 6.24 -3.99
CA ASP A 143 -19.45 5.44 -3.13
C ASP A 143 -19.25 5.86 -1.67
N ARG A 144 -20.08 6.79 -1.21
CA ARG A 144 -20.02 7.34 0.14
C ARG A 144 -20.19 6.26 1.22
N THR A 145 -20.98 5.23 0.95
CA THR A 145 -21.31 4.18 1.93
C THR A 145 -20.16 3.20 2.09
N GLY A 146 -19.64 2.66 0.99
CA GLY A 146 -18.46 1.81 0.99
C GLY A 146 -17.24 2.55 1.52
N PHE A 147 -17.07 3.82 1.14
CA PHE A 147 -15.96 4.65 1.61
C PHE A 147 -15.97 4.84 3.14
N ARG A 148 -17.12 5.18 3.73
CA ARG A 148 -17.22 5.33 5.20
C ARG A 148 -16.89 4.03 5.93
N ARG A 149 -17.38 2.89 5.41
CA ARG A 149 -17.06 1.57 5.97
C ARG A 149 -15.55 1.28 5.88
N PHE A 150 -14.92 1.63 4.77
CA PHE A 150 -13.48 1.49 4.58
C PHE A 150 -12.67 2.30 5.61
N VAL A 151 -13.05 3.55 5.88
CA VAL A 151 -12.41 4.39 6.91
C VAL A 151 -12.51 3.76 8.30
N ILE A 152 -13.68 3.23 8.68
CA ILE A 152 -13.88 2.57 9.97
C ILE A 152 -12.97 1.34 10.09
N TRP A 153 -12.87 0.54 9.03
CA TRP A 153 -11.95 -0.60 9.02
C TRP A 153 -10.50 -0.16 9.18
N ASN A 154 -10.05 0.94 8.57
CA ASN A 154 -8.67 1.41 8.76
C ASN A 154 -8.35 1.71 10.24
N TRP A 155 -9.28 2.31 10.98
CA TRP A 155 -9.14 2.52 12.42
C TRP A 155 -9.09 1.22 13.20
N ILE A 156 -10.04 0.30 12.94
CA ILE A 156 -10.09 -1.00 13.62
C ILE A 156 -8.78 -1.77 13.42
N ASN A 157 -8.26 -1.84 12.19
CA ASN A 157 -7.04 -2.58 11.91
C ASN A 157 -5.81 -1.98 12.61
N GLY A 158 -5.70 -0.66 12.64
CA GLY A 158 -4.60 -0.02 13.35
C GLY A 158 -4.65 -0.29 14.86
N PHE A 159 -5.80 -0.05 15.50
CA PHE A 159 -5.96 -0.33 16.93
C PHE A 159 -5.80 -1.81 17.27
N MET A 160 -6.23 -2.71 16.38
CA MET A 160 -6.06 -4.15 16.57
C MET A 160 -4.58 -4.53 16.63
N ILE A 161 -3.74 -3.97 15.77
CA ILE A 161 -2.28 -4.22 15.81
C ILE A 161 -1.65 -3.64 17.08
N PHE A 162 -1.96 -2.39 17.44
CA PHE A 162 -1.44 -1.84 18.69
C PHE A 162 -1.88 -2.63 19.93
N GLY A 163 -3.16 -3.03 19.97
CA GLY A 163 -3.71 -3.86 21.05
C GLY A 163 -3.02 -5.21 21.14
N PHE A 164 -2.85 -5.89 20.00
CA PHE A 164 -2.14 -7.17 19.92
C PHE A 164 -0.72 -7.07 20.49
N TYR A 165 0.07 -6.08 20.05
CA TYR A 165 1.42 -5.88 20.55
C TYR A 165 1.46 -5.48 22.02
N THR A 166 0.52 -4.64 22.48
CA THR A 166 0.44 -4.24 23.89
C THR A 166 0.17 -5.43 24.80
N ILE A 167 -0.74 -6.33 24.41
CA ILE A 167 -1.04 -7.57 25.14
C ILE A 167 0.20 -8.47 25.16
N LEU A 168 0.84 -8.71 24.01
CA LEU A 168 2.05 -9.54 23.93
C LEU A 168 3.19 -8.99 24.79
N ILE A 169 3.48 -7.70 24.68
CA ILE A 169 4.56 -7.04 25.43
C ILE A 169 4.27 -7.11 26.93
N THR A 170 3.05 -6.81 27.36
CA THR A 170 2.65 -6.88 28.77
C THR A 170 2.78 -8.31 29.30
N TYR A 171 2.32 -9.30 28.53
CA TYR A 171 2.44 -10.71 28.87
C TYR A 171 3.91 -11.13 29.04
N PHE A 172 4.78 -10.84 28.06
CA PHE A 172 6.18 -11.22 28.14
C PHE A 172 6.94 -10.46 29.24
N THR A 173 6.60 -9.19 29.47
CA THR A 173 7.22 -8.40 30.55
C THR A 173 6.89 -8.99 31.91
N THR A 174 5.63 -9.39 32.13
CA THR A 174 5.18 -9.95 33.41
C THR A 174 5.65 -11.39 33.62
N MET A 175 5.57 -12.25 32.60
CA MET A 175 5.92 -13.67 32.71
C MET A 175 7.41 -13.94 32.62
N LEU A 176 8.12 -13.32 31.67
CA LEU A 176 9.55 -13.56 31.42
C LEU A 176 10.46 -12.54 32.12
N LYS A 177 9.89 -11.59 32.88
CA LYS A 177 10.62 -10.51 33.56
C LYS A 177 11.56 -9.77 32.60
N MET A 178 11.07 -9.50 31.39
CA MET A 178 11.88 -8.84 30.36
C MET A 178 12.36 -7.46 30.83
N SER A 179 13.62 -7.13 30.54
CA SER A 179 14.16 -5.80 30.81
C SER A 179 13.41 -4.73 29.99
N ALA A 180 13.29 -3.51 30.53
CA ALA A 180 12.67 -2.37 29.85
C ALA A 180 13.24 -2.12 28.43
N PHE A 181 14.54 -2.39 28.23
CA PHE A 181 15.18 -2.33 26.92
C PHE A 181 14.50 -3.24 25.87
N ALA A 182 14.19 -4.48 26.26
CA ALA A 182 13.55 -5.43 25.34
C ALA A 182 12.12 -5.02 25.00
N VAL A 183 11.41 -4.43 25.96
CA VAL A 183 10.08 -3.83 25.76
C VAL A 183 10.14 -2.73 24.70
N VAL A 184 11.13 -1.83 24.77
CA VAL A 184 11.34 -0.79 23.76
C VAL A 184 11.61 -1.41 22.39
N CYS A 185 12.50 -2.40 22.28
CA CYS A 185 12.73 -3.10 21.00
C CYS A 185 11.45 -3.71 20.43
N SER A 186 10.60 -4.31 21.27
CA SER A 186 9.33 -4.88 20.84
C SER A 186 8.34 -3.84 20.30
N PHE A 187 8.29 -2.63 20.88
CA PHE A 187 7.47 -1.54 20.34
C PHE A 187 7.96 -1.06 18.97
N ILE A 188 9.28 -1.03 18.75
CA ILE A 188 9.85 -0.59 17.47
C ILE A 188 9.43 -1.55 16.34
N ASN A 189 9.30 -2.86 16.61
CA ASN A 189 8.87 -3.86 15.62
C ASN A 189 7.48 -3.59 15.02
N ILE A 190 6.60 -2.90 15.75
CA ILE A 190 5.26 -2.50 15.27
C ILE A 190 5.36 -1.68 13.97
N THR A 191 6.45 -0.94 13.79
CA THR A 191 6.69 -0.10 12.61
C THR A 191 6.66 -0.87 11.28
N VAL A 192 7.20 -2.08 11.26
CA VAL A 192 7.23 -2.90 10.04
C VAL A 192 5.80 -3.33 9.68
N ASP A 193 5.03 -3.78 10.68
CA ASP A 193 3.65 -4.21 10.51
C ASP A 193 2.72 -3.07 10.07
N ILE A 194 2.89 -1.86 10.61
CA ILE A 194 2.11 -0.68 10.19
C ILE A 194 2.36 -0.37 8.70
N ASN A 195 3.61 -0.43 8.26
CA ASN A 195 3.92 -0.20 6.85
C ASN A 195 3.28 -1.26 5.94
N GLN A 196 3.21 -2.51 6.39
CA GLN A 196 2.50 -3.57 5.66
C GLN A 196 0.99 -3.33 5.62
N ILE A 197 0.35 -2.95 6.74
CA ILE A 197 -1.08 -2.59 6.76
C ILE A 197 -1.36 -1.46 5.77
N TYR A 198 -0.51 -0.42 5.78
CA TYR A 198 -0.68 0.71 4.88
C TYR A 198 -0.80 0.27 3.42
N VAL A 199 0.12 -0.59 2.97
CA VAL A 199 0.11 -1.12 1.60
C VAL A 199 -1.14 -1.97 1.34
N MET A 200 -1.48 -2.88 2.26
CA MET A 200 -2.69 -3.70 2.15
C MET A 200 -3.95 -2.86 1.99
N ARG A 201 -4.06 -1.74 2.71
CA ARG A 201 -5.22 -0.85 2.63
C ARG A 201 -5.27 -0.06 1.33
N LEU A 202 -4.13 0.40 0.81
CA LEU A 202 -4.11 1.03 -0.52
C LEU A 202 -4.50 0.07 -1.64
N ILE A 203 -3.99 -1.17 -1.60
CA ILE A 203 -4.35 -2.21 -2.57
C ILE A 203 -5.85 -2.54 -2.50
N GLU A 204 -6.39 -2.72 -1.28
CA GLU A 204 -7.82 -2.98 -1.09
C GLU A 204 -8.68 -1.83 -1.60
N PHE A 205 -8.28 -0.58 -1.33
CA PHE A 205 -9.00 0.59 -1.84
C PHE A 205 -9.05 0.59 -3.36
N LEU A 206 -7.91 0.38 -4.02
CA LEU A 206 -7.84 0.36 -5.47
C LEU A 206 -8.69 -0.78 -6.06
N LYS A 207 -8.69 -1.95 -5.42
CA LYS A 207 -9.54 -3.09 -5.81
C LYS A 207 -11.02 -2.71 -5.76
N ASP A 208 -11.48 -2.11 -4.66
CA ASP A 208 -12.87 -1.70 -4.52
C ASP A 208 -13.27 -0.66 -5.59
N LYS A 209 -12.34 0.22 -5.99
CA LYS A 209 -12.57 1.16 -7.11
C LYS A 209 -12.64 0.48 -8.47
N VAL A 210 -11.79 -0.52 -8.74
CA VAL A 210 -11.89 -1.32 -9.98
C VAL A 210 -13.25 -2.02 -10.07
N VAL A 211 -13.72 -2.61 -8.97
CA VAL A 211 -15.04 -3.27 -8.92
C VAL A 211 -16.18 -2.28 -9.17
N LEU A 212 -16.12 -1.07 -8.60
CA LEU A 212 -17.10 -0.02 -8.86
C LEU A 212 -17.07 0.45 -10.32
N LEU A 213 -15.89 0.57 -10.93
CA LEU A 213 -15.74 0.92 -12.33
C LEU A 213 -16.38 -0.14 -13.25
N ASP A 214 -16.11 -1.42 -12.96
CA ASP A 214 -16.68 -2.56 -13.69
C ASP A 214 -18.22 -2.55 -13.61
N ALA A 215 -18.78 -2.37 -12.41
CA ALA A 215 -20.22 -2.25 -12.20
C ALA A 215 -20.84 -1.08 -12.96
N ASN A 216 -20.16 0.07 -13.00
CA ASN A 216 -20.60 1.23 -13.76
C ASN A 216 -20.60 0.91 -15.26
N ILE A 217 -19.52 0.39 -15.82
CA ILE A 217 -19.44 0.02 -17.25
C ILE A 217 -20.55 -0.96 -17.63
N LEU A 218 -20.83 -1.96 -16.80
CA LEU A 218 -21.91 -2.91 -17.04
C LEU A 218 -23.30 -2.25 -17.01
N LYS A 219 -23.54 -1.31 -16.09
CA LYS A 219 -24.81 -0.57 -16.00
C LYS A 219 -25.06 0.25 -17.26
N TYR A 220 -24.07 1.03 -17.70
CA TYR A 220 -24.18 1.87 -18.89
C TYR A 220 -24.26 1.07 -20.19
N GLY A 221 -23.69 -0.14 -20.23
CA GLY A 221 -23.81 -1.03 -21.38
C GLY A 221 -25.23 -1.62 -21.57
N LYS A 222 -26.07 -1.63 -20.51
CA LYS A 222 -27.43 -2.20 -20.55
C LYS A 222 -28.54 -1.17 -20.73
N GLU A 223 -28.27 0.10 -20.45
CA GLU A 223 -29.25 1.18 -20.64
C GLU A 223 -29.36 1.53 -22.14
N GLU A 224 -30.05 0.67 -22.89
CA GLU A 224 -30.50 0.97 -24.26
C GLU A 224 -31.55 2.10 -24.21
N GLY A 225 -31.24 3.27 -24.79
CA GLY A 225 -32.28 4.27 -25.12
C GLY A 225 -32.16 5.67 -24.50
N ILE A 226 -31.04 6.05 -23.89
CA ILE A 226 -30.81 7.47 -23.54
C ILE A 226 -30.37 8.21 -24.80
N ASN A 227 -31.31 8.83 -25.52
CA ASN A 227 -31.14 9.57 -26.78
C ASN A 227 -30.28 10.87 -26.67
N ASN A 228 -29.45 11.04 -25.65
CA ASN A 228 -28.58 12.20 -25.50
C ASN A 228 -27.12 11.81 -25.81
N ASP A 229 -26.80 11.72 -27.10
CA ASP A 229 -25.48 11.33 -27.60
C ASP A 229 -24.32 12.15 -27.02
N ASP A 230 -24.50 13.47 -26.80
CA ASP A 230 -23.44 14.35 -26.29
C ASP A 230 -22.99 13.99 -24.86
N ASN A 231 -23.91 13.49 -24.01
CA ASN A 231 -23.57 13.11 -22.63
C ASN A 231 -22.82 11.77 -22.57
N ILE A 232 -22.99 10.91 -23.59
CA ILE A 232 -22.37 9.59 -23.64
C ILE A 232 -20.87 9.72 -23.94
N GLU A 233 -20.48 10.64 -24.83
CA GLU A 233 -19.07 10.85 -25.18
C GLU A 233 -18.25 11.34 -23.99
N ASP A 234 -18.72 12.39 -23.31
CA ASP A 234 -18.08 12.96 -22.12
C ASP A 234 -17.98 11.92 -20.99
N TYR A 235 -19.03 11.12 -20.78
CA TYR A 235 -18.99 10.04 -19.81
C TYR A 235 -17.96 8.96 -20.17
N CYS A 236 -17.93 8.52 -21.44
CA CYS A 236 -16.97 7.54 -21.91
C CYS A 236 -15.52 8.03 -21.78
N GLU A 237 -15.27 9.30 -22.07
CA GLU A 237 -13.95 9.91 -21.91
C GLU A 237 -13.52 9.90 -20.44
N LYS A 238 -14.40 10.28 -19.51
CA LYS A 238 -14.13 10.24 -18.07
C LYS A 238 -13.89 8.83 -17.53
N VAL A 239 -14.65 7.84 -17.99
CA VAL A 239 -14.41 6.42 -17.64
C VAL A 239 -13.02 5.96 -18.10
N LEU A 240 -12.61 6.34 -19.30
CA LEU A 240 -11.26 6.01 -19.80
C LEU A 240 -10.17 6.69 -18.97
N GLU A 241 -10.35 7.96 -18.64
CA GLU A 241 -9.42 8.72 -17.81
C GLU A 241 -9.25 8.07 -16.44
N VAL A 242 -10.35 7.70 -15.78
CA VAL A 242 -10.33 7.02 -14.48
C VAL A 242 -9.66 5.65 -14.57
N TYR A 243 -9.86 4.91 -15.65
CA TYR A 243 -9.15 3.65 -15.87
C TYR A 243 -7.63 3.86 -16.03
N ILE A 244 -7.22 4.89 -16.77
CA ILE A 244 -5.80 5.28 -16.90
C ILE A 244 -5.21 5.64 -15.53
N ASP A 245 -5.95 6.39 -14.72
CA ASP A 245 -5.54 6.76 -13.37
C ASP A 245 -5.44 5.55 -12.43
N ILE A 246 -6.38 4.60 -12.50
CA ILE A 246 -6.31 3.33 -11.75
C ILE A 246 -5.03 2.56 -12.12
N ARG A 247 -4.73 2.43 -13.41
CA ARG A 247 -3.50 1.78 -13.87
C ARG A 247 -2.26 2.50 -13.36
N LYS A 248 -2.24 3.83 -13.47
CA LYS A 248 -1.14 4.66 -12.96
C LYS A 248 -0.95 4.49 -11.45
N CYS A 249 -2.04 4.41 -10.69
CA CYS A 249 -2.01 4.07 -9.26
C CYS A 249 -1.39 2.70 -9.01
N TYR A 250 -1.75 1.68 -9.79
CA TYR A 250 -1.17 0.35 -9.69
C TYR A 250 0.35 0.37 -9.93
N GLU A 251 0.80 1.04 -10.99
CA GLU A 251 2.23 1.19 -11.31
C GLU A 251 2.98 1.94 -10.20
N LEU A 252 2.37 2.98 -9.62
CA LEU A 252 2.94 3.70 -8.48
C LEU A 252 3.02 2.82 -7.22
N ILE A 253 1.98 2.04 -6.91
CA ILE A 253 1.98 1.10 -5.78
C ILE A 253 3.06 0.05 -5.98
N GLU A 254 3.16 -0.55 -7.16
CA GLU A 254 4.20 -1.52 -7.49
C GLU A 254 5.59 -0.89 -7.33
N SER A 255 5.82 0.28 -7.92
CA SER A 255 7.10 0.99 -7.86
C SER A 255 7.50 1.42 -6.44
N LEU A 256 6.54 1.80 -5.60
CA LEU A 256 6.79 2.22 -4.21
C LEU A 256 6.99 1.04 -3.28
N PHE A 257 6.27 -0.06 -3.50
CA PHE A 257 6.19 -1.17 -2.54
C PHE A 257 6.91 -2.45 -2.98
N ARG A 258 7.47 -2.51 -4.19
CA ARG A 258 8.27 -3.67 -4.65
C ARG A 258 9.39 -4.04 -3.68
N LEU A 259 10.23 -3.09 -3.29
CA LEU A 259 11.35 -3.36 -2.38
C LEU A 259 10.87 -3.75 -0.95
N PRO A 260 9.93 -3.01 -0.31
CA PRO A 260 9.35 -3.43 0.97
C PRO A 260 8.68 -4.80 0.95
N ILE A 261 7.89 -5.11 -0.08
CA ILE A 261 7.20 -6.40 -0.20
C ILE A 261 8.22 -7.53 -0.34
N LEU A 262 9.27 -7.33 -1.16
CA LEU A 262 10.36 -8.30 -1.29
C LEU A 262 11.06 -8.52 0.05
N TYR A 263 11.42 -7.44 0.74
CA TYR A 263 12.03 -7.48 2.07
C TYR A 263 11.16 -8.26 3.07
N VAL A 264 9.88 -7.93 3.17
CA VAL A 264 8.93 -8.61 4.07
C VAL A 264 8.82 -10.09 3.73
N THR A 265 8.71 -10.43 2.44
CA THR A 265 8.59 -11.82 1.97
C THR A 265 9.81 -12.65 2.36
N VAL A 266 11.02 -12.17 2.05
CA VAL A 266 12.27 -12.85 2.38
C VAL A 266 12.43 -12.99 3.89
N THR A 267 12.12 -11.92 4.64
CA THR A 267 12.18 -11.92 6.10
C THR A 267 11.25 -12.94 6.71
N ILE A 268 9.98 -12.99 6.27
CA ILE A 268 8.98 -13.91 6.80
C ILE A 268 9.36 -15.36 6.50
N VAL A 269 9.86 -15.66 5.30
CA VAL A 269 10.29 -17.02 4.94
C VAL A 269 11.43 -17.47 5.85
N ILE A 270 12.48 -16.67 6.00
CA ILE A 270 13.64 -17.04 6.84
C ILE A 270 13.22 -17.13 8.32
N GLN A 271 12.42 -16.17 8.81
CA GLN A 271 11.90 -16.21 10.18
C GLN A 271 11.04 -17.44 10.43
N THR A 272 10.18 -17.82 9.49
CA THR A 272 9.32 -19.02 9.63
C THR A 272 10.17 -20.29 9.72
N LEU A 273 11.21 -20.42 8.89
CA LEU A 273 12.13 -21.57 8.95
C LEU A 273 12.82 -21.67 10.31
N ILE A 274 13.33 -20.55 10.85
CA ILE A 274 13.98 -20.54 12.16
C ILE A 274 12.95 -20.80 13.28
N GLN A 275 11.75 -20.24 13.17
CA GLN A 275 10.68 -20.43 14.15
C GLN A 275 10.19 -21.87 14.22
N ILE A 276 10.13 -22.61 13.10
CA ILE A 276 9.79 -24.04 13.10
C ILE A 276 10.79 -24.81 13.98
N GLN A 277 12.08 -24.51 13.86
CA GLN A 277 13.12 -25.13 14.69
C GLN A 277 12.96 -24.77 16.19
N MET A 278 12.60 -23.53 16.50
CA MET A 278 12.39 -23.05 17.88
C MET A 278 11.05 -23.48 18.49
N THR A 279 10.03 -23.78 17.67
CA THR A 279 8.67 -24.13 18.13
C THR A 279 8.64 -25.45 18.91
N ILE A 280 9.58 -26.35 18.63
CA ILE A 280 9.79 -27.59 19.43
C ILE A 280 10.03 -27.24 20.91
N VAL A 281 10.61 -26.08 21.19
CA VAL A 281 11.02 -25.66 22.53
C VAL A 281 10.02 -24.70 23.18
N LEU A 282 9.32 -23.86 22.40
CA LEU A 282 8.51 -22.75 22.93
C LEU A 282 7.16 -22.61 22.22
N LEU A 283 6.06 -22.97 22.90
CA LEU A 283 4.68 -22.87 22.40
C LEU A 283 4.28 -21.43 21.98
N PHE A 284 4.87 -20.39 22.57
CA PHE A 284 4.57 -19.00 22.24
C PHE A 284 5.08 -18.54 20.88
N VAL A 285 6.11 -19.20 20.33
CA VAL A 285 6.62 -18.91 18.99
C VAL A 285 5.55 -19.15 17.93
N PHE A 286 4.61 -20.07 18.22
CA PHE A 286 3.48 -20.38 17.35
C PHE A 286 2.58 -19.17 17.08
N PHE A 287 2.29 -18.32 18.07
CA PHE A 287 1.45 -17.14 17.88
C PHE A 287 2.11 -16.09 16.97
N LEU A 288 3.42 -15.90 17.11
CA LEU A 288 4.19 -14.98 16.26
C LEU A 288 4.28 -15.49 14.83
N MET A 289 4.51 -16.80 14.67
CA MET A 289 4.50 -17.48 13.37
C MET A 289 3.13 -17.34 12.69
N PHE A 290 2.05 -17.61 13.42
CA PHE A 290 0.69 -17.46 12.92
C PHE A 290 0.40 -16.02 12.47
N LYS A 291 0.84 -15.02 13.24
CA LYS A 291 0.74 -13.59 12.86
C LYS A 291 1.45 -13.31 11.54
N ASN A 292 2.71 -13.74 11.41
CA ASN A 292 3.52 -13.50 10.21
C ASN A 292 2.91 -14.17 8.97
N ILE A 293 2.52 -15.44 9.09
CA ILE A 293 1.87 -16.18 8.00
C ILE A 293 0.54 -15.52 7.62
N SER A 294 -0.30 -15.17 8.61
CA SER A 294 -1.59 -14.51 8.36
C SER A 294 -1.41 -13.17 7.64
N MET A 295 -0.46 -12.34 8.06
CA MET A 295 -0.16 -11.05 7.41
C MET A 295 0.34 -11.23 5.96
N MET A 296 1.17 -12.24 5.71
CA MET A 296 1.64 -12.56 4.36
C MET A 296 0.51 -13.06 3.46
N LEU A 297 -0.33 -13.99 3.96
CA LEU A 297 -1.49 -14.51 3.23
C LEU A 297 -2.48 -13.39 2.93
N LEU A 298 -2.73 -12.48 3.87
CA LEU A 298 -3.58 -11.32 3.65
C LEU A 298 -3.00 -10.41 2.57
N LEU A 299 -1.71 -10.06 2.65
CA LEU A 299 -1.07 -9.19 1.64
C LEU A 299 -1.16 -9.81 0.23
N ASN A 300 -0.84 -11.11 0.10
CA ASN A 300 -0.92 -11.82 -1.17
C ASN A 300 -2.36 -11.92 -1.68
N GLY A 301 -3.32 -12.26 -0.82
CA GLY A 301 -4.73 -12.34 -1.19
C GLY A 301 -5.32 -10.98 -1.61
N LYS A 302 -4.84 -9.88 -1.03
CA LYS A 302 -5.22 -8.52 -1.46
C LYS A 302 -4.64 -8.18 -2.84
N GLY A 303 -3.38 -8.52 -3.08
CA GLY A 303 -2.75 -8.35 -4.40
C GLY A 303 -3.44 -9.17 -5.49
N GLU A 304 -3.72 -10.45 -5.21
CA GLU A 304 -4.46 -11.33 -6.13
C GLU A 304 -5.89 -10.83 -6.36
N GLY A 305 -6.56 -10.35 -5.30
CA GLY A 305 -7.89 -9.77 -5.42
C GLY A 305 -7.94 -8.57 -6.36
N LEU A 306 -6.93 -7.69 -6.30
CA LEU A 306 -6.79 -6.58 -7.23
C LEU A 306 -6.53 -7.05 -8.66
N TYR A 307 -5.66 -8.05 -8.84
CA TYR A 307 -5.39 -8.65 -10.16
C TYR A 307 -6.67 -9.23 -10.78
N ARG A 308 -7.43 -10.02 -10.01
CA ARG A 308 -8.71 -10.61 -10.46
C ARG A 308 -9.75 -9.55 -10.78
N ALA A 309 -9.81 -8.44 -10.03
CA ALA A 309 -10.74 -7.35 -10.32
C ALA A 309 -10.43 -6.68 -11.67
N ASN A 310 -9.15 -6.47 -12.00
CA ASN A 310 -8.74 -5.96 -13.30
C ASN A 310 -9.07 -6.94 -14.43
N GLU A 311 -8.85 -8.25 -14.21
CA GLU A 311 -9.21 -9.28 -15.18
C GLU A 311 -10.73 -9.35 -15.41
N SER A 312 -11.55 -9.26 -14.36
CA SER A 312 -13.01 -9.16 -14.46
C SER A 312 -13.43 -7.97 -15.32
N LEU A 313 -12.84 -6.79 -15.06
CA LEU A 313 -13.08 -5.59 -15.86
C LEU A 313 -12.73 -5.81 -17.35
N ARG A 314 -11.64 -6.54 -17.63
CA ARG A 314 -11.25 -6.93 -19.00
C ARG A 314 -12.32 -7.82 -19.66
N GLU A 315 -12.77 -8.85 -18.94
CA GLU A 315 -13.80 -9.78 -19.41
C GLU A 315 -15.13 -9.07 -19.68
N THR A 316 -15.58 -8.18 -18.78
CA THR A 316 -16.77 -7.34 -18.98
C THR A 316 -16.64 -6.51 -20.26
N CYS A 317 -15.46 -5.91 -20.50
CA CYS A 317 -15.23 -5.13 -21.71
C CYS A 317 -15.29 -5.98 -22.99
N LEU A 318 -14.75 -7.21 -22.96
CA LEU A 318 -14.82 -8.15 -24.08
C LEU A 318 -16.25 -8.61 -24.35
N GLN A 319 -17.00 -8.93 -23.28
CA GLN A 319 -18.40 -9.35 -23.38
C GLN A 319 -19.26 -8.25 -24.01
N LEU A 320 -19.15 -7.01 -23.50
CA LEU A 320 -19.89 -5.87 -24.04
C LEU A 320 -19.50 -5.61 -25.50
N LEU A 321 -18.22 -5.72 -25.87
CA LEU A 321 -17.78 -5.52 -27.25
C LEU A 321 -18.40 -6.52 -28.23
N GLY A 322 -18.72 -7.74 -27.77
CA GLY A 322 -19.38 -8.79 -28.56
C GLY A 322 -20.89 -8.58 -28.75
N THR A 323 -21.52 -7.72 -27.95
CA THR A 323 -22.96 -7.44 -28.07
C THR A 323 -23.26 -6.44 -29.20
N THR A 324 -24.36 -6.67 -29.92
CA THR A 324 -24.76 -5.84 -31.08
C THR A 324 -25.28 -4.47 -30.68
N SER A 325 -25.73 -4.29 -29.44
CA SER A 325 -26.41 -3.09 -28.92
C SER A 325 -25.50 -1.93 -28.51
N VAL A 326 -24.18 -2.13 -28.46
CA VAL A 326 -23.23 -1.12 -27.97
C VAL A 326 -22.98 -0.02 -29.01
N SER A 327 -23.07 1.24 -28.59
CA SER A 327 -22.86 2.42 -29.44
C SER A 327 -21.43 2.49 -29.99
N GLY A 328 -21.23 3.24 -31.07
CA GLY A 328 -19.90 3.39 -31.69
C GLY A 328 -18.84 3.97 -30.73
N GLN A 329 -19.23 4.95 -29.90
CA GLN A 329 -18.36 5.56 -28.89
C GLN A 329 -18.03 4.59 -27.76
N GLN A 330 -19.01 3.83 -27.26
CA GLN A 330 -18.77 2.80 -26.25
C GLN A 330 -17.82 1.71 -26.78
N LYS A 331 -18.00 1.25 -28.03
CA LYS A 331 -17.06 0.31 -28.66
C LYS A 331 -15.63 0.87 -28.73
N LYS A 332 -15.47 2.17 -28.97
CA LYS A 332 -14.16 2.85 -28.97
C LYS A 332 -13.55 2.88 -27.57
N LEU A 333 -14.34 3.21 -26.54
CA LEU A 333 -13.93 3.16 -25.13
C LEU A 333 -13.43 1.77 -24.73
N LEU A 334 -14.25 0.74 -24.94
CA LEU A 334 -13.92 -0.65 -24.57
C LEU A 334 -12.64 -1.12 -25.26
N LYS A 335 -12.48 -0.83 -26.56
CA LYS A 335 -11.24 -1.13 -27.30
C LYS A 335 -10.02 -0.41 -26.73
N ASN A 336 -10.18 0.84 -26.26
CA ASN A 336 -9.08 1.58 -25.65
C ASN A 336 -8.68 0.99 -24.30
N ILE A 337 -9.65 0.63 -23.45
CA ILE A 337 -9.40 -0.05 -22.17
C ILE A 337 -8.64 -1.36 -22.42
N LEU A 338 -9.11 -2.19 -23.36
CA LEU A 338 -8.47 -3.46 -23.73
C LEU A 338 -7.07 -3.31 -24.32
N ARG A 339 -6.78 -2.19 -24.99
CA ARG A 339 -5.46 -1.91 -25.56
C ARG A 339 -4.45 -1.48 -24.49
N ILE A 340 -4.95 -0.81 -23.45
CA ILE A 340 -4.14 -0.35 -22.33
C ILE A 340 -3.82 -1.55 -21.43
N HIS A 341 -4.80 -2.42 -21.18
CA HIS A 341 -4.57 -3.64 -20.42
C HIS A 341 -3.44 -4.49 -21.02
#